data_AF-A0A8S4BAB1-F1
#
_entry.id   AF-A0A8S4BAB1-F1
#
_cell.length_a   1.000
_cell.length_b   1.000
_cell.length_c   1.000
_cell.angle_alpha   90.00
_cell.angle_beta   90.00
_cell.angle_gamma   90.00
#
_symmetry.space_group_name_H-M   'P 1'
#
loop_
_entity.id
_entity.type
_entity.pdbx_description
1 polymer ?
#
loop_
_entity_poly.entity_id
_entity_poly.type
_entity_poly.pdbx_seq_one_letter_code
_entity_poly.pdbx_strand_id
1 'polypeptide(L)'
;METAKGVTNMALAHEIMLNQEFQVRPAEPPEGSLERKVKEIMHKAFWDCLEVQLSEDPPSYGHAIRLLAEIKETLLSFLLPGHGRLRSRIEEVLDLPLIQQQAENGALDIGRLSQFVIGMMGSLAIFSVLDLMKMDMANFAVSSIRPHLMQQSVEYERNKFQEFLEKQPSK
;
A
#
# COMPACT_ATOMS: atom_id res chain seq x y z
N MET A 1 22.84 0.42 -19.88
CA MET A 1 21.88 0.35 -18.75
C MET A 1 22.08 1.47 -17.74
N GLU A 2 23.32 1.92 -17.44
CA GLU A 2 23.58 3.08 -16.57
C GLU A 2 22.97 4.39 -17.09
N THR A 3 22.95 4.59 -18.42
CA THR A 3 22.37 5.76 -19.08
C THR A 3 20.88 5.94 -18.80
N ALA A 4 20.12 4.84 -18.70
CA ALA A 4 18.68 4.89 -18.42
C ALA A 4 18.38 5.32 -16.97
N LYS A 5 19.20 4.87 -16.01
CA LYS A 5 19.12 5.30 -14.60
C LYS A 5 19.53 6.76 -14.41
N GLY A 6 20.50 7.24 -15.19
CA GLY A 6 20.89 8.65 -15.19
C GLY A 6 19.77 9.57 -15.67
N VAL A 7 19.04 9.17 -16.72
CA VAL A 7 17.92 9.96 -17.30
C VAL A 7 16.73 10.03 -16.34
N THR A 8 16.36 8.95 -15.67
CA THR A 8 15.27 8.96 -14.68
C THR A 8 15.60 9.78 -13.44
N ASN A 9 16.84 9.71 -12.93
CA ASN A 9 17.27 10.54 -11.81
C ASN A 9 17.25 12.04 -12.16
N MET A 10 17.59 12.40 -13.40
CA MET A 10 17.56 13.78 -13.88
C MET A 10 16.13 14.30 -14.07
N ALA A 11 15.24 13.49 -14.62
CA ALA A 11 13.81 13.82 -14.75
C ALA A 11 13.16 14.04 -13.38
N LEU A 12 13.48 13.18 -12.41
CA LEU A 12 12.98 13.31 -11.03
C LEU A 12 13.55 14.55 -10.34
N ALA A 13 14.85 14.85 -10.49
CA ALA A 13 15.46 16.06 -9.92
C ALA A 13 14.80 17.33 -10.49
N HIS A 14 14.56 17.36 -11.81
CA HIS A 14 13.88 18.45 -12.49
C HIS A 14 12.40 18.60 -12.02
N GLU A 15 11.68 17.49 -11.87
CA GLU A 15 10.30 17.49 -11.35
C GLU A 15 10.25 17.99 -9.91
N ILE A 16 11.13 17.50 -9.04
CA ILE A 16 11.29 17.97 -7.66
C ILE A 16 11.60 19.45 -7.64
N MET A 17 12.39 19.97 -8.57
CA MET A 17 12.74 21.39 -8.61
C MET A 17 11.56 22.27 -9.08
N LEU A 18 10.95 21.95 -10.21
CA LEU A 18 9.92 22.80 -10.83
C LEU A 18 8.58 22.74 -10.11
N ASN A 19 8.22 21.59 -9.52
CA ASN A 19 6.95 21.43 -8.85
C ASN A 19 7.09 21.78 -7.36
N GLN A 20 6.72 23.01 -6.98
CA GLN A 20 6.74 23.47 -5.58
C GLN A 20 5.82 22.67 -4.66
N GLU A 21 4.79 22.02 -5.21
CA GLU A 21 3.87 21.16 -4.48
C GLU A 21 4.24 19.66 -4.55
N PHE A 22 5.44 19.33 -5.03
CA PHE A 22 5.88 17.95 -5.11
C PHE A 22 5.75 17.26 -3.75
N GLN A 23 4.99 16.18 -3.73
CA GLN A 23 4.81 15.32 -2.58
C GLN A 23 4.81 13.88 -3.04
N VAL A 24 5.48 13.01 -2.28
CA VAL A 24 5.24 11.58 -2.35
C VAL A 24 3.84 11.35 -1.79
N ARG A 25 2.90 10.95 -2.65
CA ARG A 25 1.50 10.74 -2.29
C ARG A 25 1.12 9.26 -2.38
N PRO A 26 0.26 8.77 -1.47
CA PRO A 26 -0.49 7.54 -1.71
C PRO A 26 -1.40 7.73 -2.92
N ALA A 27 -1.59 6.68 -3.71
CA ALA A 27 -2.55 6.70 -4.80
C ALA A 27 -3.96 6.53 -4.24
N GLU A 28 -4.72 7.62 -4.12
CA GLU A 28 -6.15 7.57 -3.81
C GLU A 28 -6.98 8.13 -4.98
N PRO A 29 -8.11 7.47 -5.33
CA PRO A 29 -8.97 7.93 -6.39
C PRO A 29 -9.69 9.24 -5.98
N PRO A 30 -9.84 10.20 -6.91
CA PRO A 30 -10.49 11.48 -6.63
C PRO A 30 -11.93 11.35 -6.12
N GLU A 31 -12.36 12.29 -5.28
CA GLU A 31 -13.75 12.39 -4.82
C GLU A 31 -14.72 12.56 -6.00
N GLY A 32 -15.82 11.80 -5.97
CA GLY A 32 -16.83 11.80 -7.03
C GLY A 32 -16.45 11.05 -8.32
N SER A 33 -15.24 10.49 -8.40
CA SER A 33 -14.80 9.69 -9.54
C SER A 33 -15.66 8.43 -9.75
N LEU A 34 -15.73 7.98 -11.01
CA LEU A 34 -16.34 6.69 -11.34
C LEU A 34 -15.64 5.54 -10.61
N GLU A 35 -14.32 5.58 -10.48
CA GLU A 35 -13.52 4.58 -9.77
C GLU A 35 -13.98 4.45 -8.31
N ARG A 36 -14.17 5.57 -7.61
CA ARG A 36 -14.69 5.57 -6.24
C ARG A 36 -16.10 4.99 -6.15
N LYS A 37 -17.00 5.38 -7.06
CA LYS A 37 -18.36 4.81 -7.11
C LYS A 37 -18.35 3.32 -7.38
N VAL A 38 -17.51 2.84 -8.29
CA VAL A 38 -17.35 1.41 -8.58
C VAL A 38 -16.85 0.69 -7.34
N LYS A 39 -15.84 1.22 -6.64
CA LYS A 39 -15.33 0.67 -5.37
C LYS A 39 -16.43 0.57 -4.32
N GLU A 40 -17.23 1.61 -4.13
CA GLU A 40 -18.35 1.64 -3.17
C GLU A 40 -19.43 0.61 -3.52
N ILE A 41 -19.84 0.52 -4.79
CA ILE A 41 -20.84 -0.45 -5.26
C ILE A 41 -20.32 -1.88 -5.09
N MET A 42 -19.08 -2.15 -5.48
CA MET A 42 -18.47 -3.49 -5.33
C MET A 42 -18.36 -3.88 -3.85
N HIS A 43 -17.93 -2.96 -2.99
CA HIS A 43 -17.85 -3.20 -1.55
C HIS A 43 -19.23 -3.54 -0.97
N LYS A 44 -20.26 -2.76 -1.32
CA LYS A 44 -21.63 -3.05 -0.89
C LYS A 44 -22.10 -4.42 -1.39
N ALA A 45 -21.94 -4.69 -2.69
CA ALA A 45 -22.39 -5.96 -3.28
C ALA A 45 -21.72 -7.18 -2.64
N PHE A 46 -20.44 -7.05 -2.24
CA PHE A 46 -19.75 -8.10 -1.50
C PHE A 46 -20.43 -8.41 -0.16
N TRP A 47 -20.70 -7.38 0.65
CA TRP A 47 -21.34 -7.56 1.97
C TRP A 47 -22.79 -8.03 1.85
N ASP A 48 -23.54 -7.52 0.88
CA ASP A 48 -24.91 -7.98 0.60
C ASP A 48 -24.91 -9.49 0.27
N CYS A 49 -23.99 -9.96 -0.58
CA CYS A 49 -23.83 -11.39 -0.89
C CYS A 49 -23.42 -12.23 0.31
N LEU A 50 -22.50 -11.73 1.15
CA LEU A 50 -22.06 -12.42 2.35
C LEU A 50 -23.20 -12.57 3.35
N GLU A 51 -23.97 -11.51 3.57
CA GLU A 51 -25.14 -11.53 4.46
C GLU A 51 -26.19 -12.54 4.00
N VAL A 52 -26.48 -12.58 2.70
CA VAL A 52 -27.39 -13.57 2.11
C VAL A 52 -26.91 -15.00 2.41
N GLN A 53 -25.64 -15.30 2.14
CA GLN A 53 -25.10 -16.65 2.36
C GLN A 53 -25.13 -17.10 3.83
N LEU A 54 -24.85 -16.20 4.76
CA LEU A 54 -24.90 -16.51 6.18
C LEU A 54 -26.33 -16.65 6.71
N SER A 55 -27.31 -16.12 5.98
CA SER A 55 -28.74 -16.20 6.31
C SER A 55 -29.45 -17.40 5.67
N GLU A 56 -28.76 -18.17 4.84
CA GLU A 56 -29.28 -19.43 4.26
C GLU A 56 -29.48 -20.51 5.33
N ASP A 57 -30.33 -21.51 5.05
CA ASP A 57 -30.52 -22.69 5.91
C ASP A 57 -30.30 -23.99 5.09
N PRO A 58 -29.16 -24.69 5.26
CA PRO A 58 -28.03 -24.36 6.14
C PRO A 58 -27.17 -23.20 5.60
N PRO A 59 -26.47 -22.44 6.47
CA PRO A 59 -25.63 -21.33 6.04
C PRO A 59 -24.47 -21.76 5.13
N SER A 60 -24.15 -20.92 4.15
CA SER A 60 -22.96 -21.08 3.31
C SER A 60 -21.82 -20.19 3.79
N TYR A 61 -20.65 -20.78 4.08
CA TYR A 61 -19.49 -20.05 4.60
C TYR A 61 -18.48 -19.63 3.54
N GLY A 62 -18.76 -19.87 2.26
CA GLY A 62 -17.79 -19.71 1.16
C GLY A 62 -17.18 -18.31 1.08
N HIS A 63 -17.99 -17.24 1.10
CA HIS A 63 -17.45 -15.88 1.06
C HIS A 63 -16.75 -15.47 2.36
N ALA A 64 -17.24 -15.94 3.52
CA ALA A 64 -16.62 -15.67 4.81
C ALA A 64 -15.19 -16.25 4.88
N ILE A 65 -15.00 -17.47 4.40
CA ILE A 65 -13.69 -18.13 4.35
C ILE A 65 -12.74 -17.42 3.40
N ARG A 66 -13.22 -16.97 2.23
CA ARG A 66 -12.39 -16.16 1.31
C ARG A 66 -11.96 -14.84 1.95
N LEU A 67 -12.87 -14.15 2.63
CA LEU A 67 -12.55 -12.91 3.35
C LEU A 67 -11.46 -13.15 4.40
N LEU A 68 -11.59 -14.23 5.19
CA LEU A 68 -10.58 -14.59 6.18
C LEU A 68 -9.22 -14.93 5.53
N ALA A 69 -9.22 -15.53 4.34
CA ALA A 69 -8.02 -15.80 3.58
C ALA A 69 -7.32 -14.50 3.14
N GLU A 70 -8.07 -13.54 2.60
CA GLU A 70 -7.55 -12.23 2.19
C GLU A 70 -7.02 -11.44 3.40
N ILE A 71 -7.73 -11.49 4.53
CA ILE A 71 -7.26 -10.91 5.79
C ILE A 71 -5.95 -11.56 6.21
N LYS A 72 -5.85 -12.90 6.21
CA LYS A 72 -4.63 -13.62 6.56
C LYS A 72 -3.44 -13.19 5.71
N GLU A 73 -3.59 -13.19 4.38
CA GLU A 73 -2.53 -12.75 3.47
C GLU A 73 -2.13 -11.30 3.69
N THR A 74 -3.11 -10.43 3.89
CA THR A 74 -2.87 -9.01 4.18
C THR A 74 -2.06 -8.85 5.47
N LEU A 75 -2.49 -9.50 6.57
CA LEU A 75 -1.77 -9.46 7.85
C LEU A 75 -0.33 -9.98 7.72
N LEU A 76 -0.13 -11.06 6.96
CA LEU A 76 1.19 -11.64 6.72
C LEU A 76 2.10 -10.73 5.87
N SER A 77 1.53 -9.99 4.91
CA SER A 77 2.29 -9.10 4.04
C SER A 77 2.92 -7.91 4.78
N PHE A 78 2.33 -7.51 5.92
CA PHE A 78 2.89 -6.48 6.80
C PHE A 78 4.00 -7.00 7.73
N LEU A 79 4.28 -8.31 7.77
CA LEU A 79 5.28 -8.86 8.67
C LEU A 79 6.69 -8.88 8.05
N LEU A 80 7.66 -8.34 8.79
CA LEU A 80 9.08 -8.44 8.46
C LEU A 80 9.62 -9.87 8.73
N PRO A 81 10.74 -10.27 8.08
CA PRO A 81 11.33 -11.61 8.25
C PRO A 81 11.68 -11.99 9.70
N GLY A 82 11.91 -11.01 10.58
CA GLY A 82 12.18 -11.23 12.00
C GLY A 82 10.94 -11.53 12.86
N HIS A 83 9.73 -11.40 12.32
CA HIS A 83 8.47 -11.56 13.07
C HIS A 83 7.96 -13.01 13.08
N GLY A 84 8.85 -14.01 13.19
CA GLY A 84 8.50 -15.42 13.12
C GLY A 84 7.39 -15.83 14.11
N ARG A 85 7.44 -15.34 15.35
CA ARG A 85 6.40 -15.61 16.37
C ARG A 85 5.02 -15.08 15.98
N LEU A 86 4.93 -13.87 15.42
CA LEU A 86 3.66 -13.28 15.00
C LEU A 86 3.11 -14.02 13.78
N ARG A 87 3.99 -14.36 12.83
CA ARG A 87 3.63 -15.16 11.65
C ARG A 87 3.02 -16.50 12.06
N SER A 88 3.70 -17.28 12.90
CA SER A 88 3.17 -18.57 13.37
C SER A 88 1.82 -18.42 14.07
N ARG A 89 1.65 -17.37 14.87
CA ARG A 89 0.39 -17.10 15.56
C ARG A 89 -0.76 -16.77 14.59
N ILE A 90 -0.50 -16.02 13.53
CA ILE A 90 -1.50 -15.75 12.49
C ILE A 90 -1.86 -17.04 11.76
N GLU A 91 -0.85 -17.83 11.38
CA GLU A 91 -1.06 -19.07 10.64
C GLU A 91 -1.87 -20.10 11.46
N GLU A 92 -1.60 -20.20 12.76
CA GLU A 92 -2.28 -21.10 13.70
C GLU A 92 -3.73 -20.68 13.97
N VAL A 93 -3.98 -19.39 14.22
CA VAL A 93 -5.33 -18.92 14.56
C VAL A 93 -6.21 -18.78 13.31
N LEU A 94 -5.65 -18.36 12.17
CA LEU A 94 -6.34 -18.26 10.89
C LEU A 94 -6.10 -19.51 10.03
N ASP A 95 -6.34 -20.69 10.61
CA ASP A 95 -6.40 -21.96 9.90
C ASP A 95 -7.77 -22.08 9.22
N LEU A 96 -7.81 -21.81 7.90
CA LEU A 96 -9.07 -21.74 7.16
C LEU A 96 -9.82 -23.08 7.09
N PRO A 97 -9.17 -24.22 6.79
CA PRO A 97 -9.82 -25.53 6.88
C PRO A 97 -10.44 -25.79 8.26
N LEU A 98 -9.71 -25.50 9.34
CA LEU A 98 -10.20 -25.71 10.70
C LEU A 98 -11.38 -24.79 11.02
N ILE A 99 -11.28 -23.50 10.67
CA ILE A 99 -12.36 -22.53 10.87
C ILE A 99 -13.63 -22.95 10.13
N GLN A 100 -13.50 -23.37 8.87
CA GLN A 100 -14.63 -23.83 8.07
C GLN A 100 -15.29 -25.04 8.74
N GLN A 101 -14.50 -26.04 9.14
CA GLN A 101 -15.01 -27.21 9.84
C GLN A 101 -15.73 -26.83 11.14
N GLN A 102 -15.16 -25.92 11.94
CA GLN A 102 -15.78 -25.45 13.18
C GLN A 102 -17.11 -24.73 12.91
N ALA A 103 -17.20 -23.93 11.84
CA ALA A 103 -18.42 -23.22 11.46
C ALA A 103 -19.54 -24.20 11.06
N GLU A 104 -19.21 -25.17 10.20
CA GLU A 104 -20.16 -26.19 9.72
C GLU A 104 -20.70 -27.06 10.85
N ASN A 105 -19.94 -27.23 11.94
CA ASN A 105 -20.34 -28.02 13.11
C ASN A 105 -20.88 -27.15 14.27
N GLY A 106 -21.06 -25.83 14.07
CA GLY A 106 -21.56 -24.92 15.11
C GLY A 106 -20.61 -24.76 16.31
N ALA A 107 -19.33 -25.11 16.15
CA ALA A 107 -18.30 -25.05 17.19
C ALA A 107 -17.42 -23.80 17.09
N LEU A 108 -17.58 -22.98 16.05
CA LEU A 108 -16.76 -21.79 15.83
C LEU A 108 -17.11 -20.68 16.83
N ASP A 109 -16.10 -20.23 17.58
CA ASP A 109 -16.19 -19.03 18.41
C ASP A 109 -15.83 -17.79 17.58
N ILE A 110 -16.86 -17.18 16.97
CA ILE A 110 -16.74 -15.97 16.16
C ILE A 110 -16.19 -14.81 17.00
N GLY A 111 -16.62 -14.66 18.26
CA GLY A 111 -16.20 -13.56 19.12
C GLY A 111 -14.68 -13.56 19.35
N ARG A 112 -14.12 -14.73 19.64
CA ARG A 112 -12.68 -14.92 19.81
C ARG A 112 -11.91 -14.67 18.51
N LEU A 113 -12.42 -15.18 17.38
CA LEU A 113 -11.79 -14.99 16.07
C LEU A 113 -11.76 -13.50 15.68
N SER A 114 -12.89 -12.80 15.83
CA SER A 114 -12.99 -11.37 15.53
C SER A 114 -12.09 -10.53 16.44
N GLN A 115 -12.02 -10.81 17.74
CA GLN A 115 -11.12 -10.12 18.66
C GLN A 115 -9.65 -10.29 18.26
N PHE A 116 -9.26 -11.51 17.83
CA PHE A 116 -7.91 -11.75 17.34
C PHE A 116 -7.61 -10.92 16.08
N VAL A 117 -8.48 -10.98 15.07
CA VAL A 117 -8.29 -10.23 13.81
C VAL A 117 -8.22 -8.72 14.07
N ILE A 118 -9.18 -8.17 14.81
CA ILE A 118 -9.23 -6.73 15.13
C ILE A 118 -7.98 -6.31 15.93
N GLY A 119 -7.59 -7.11 16.92
CA GLY A 119 -6.38 -6.84 17.71
C GLY A 119 -5.11 -6.85 16.87
N MET A 120 -4.99 -7.80 15.94
CA MET A 120 -3.87 -7.86 14.99
C MET A 120 -3.87 -6.65 14.05
N MET A 121 -5.02 -6.29 13.48
CA MET A 121 -5.15 -5.10 12.63
C MET A 121 -4.80 -3.81 13.38
N GLY A 122 -5.23 -3.65 14.63
CA GLY A 122 -4.90 -2.49 15.45
C GLY A 122 -3.39 -2.38 15.73
N SER A 123 -2.72 -3.51 16.00
CA SER A 123 -1.27 -3.56 16.16
C SER A 123 -0.55 -3.18 14.86
N LEU A 124 -1.01 -3.70 13.71
CA LEU A 124 -0.44 -3.36 12.41
C LEU A 124 -0.70 -1.91 12.00
N ALA A 125 -1.85 -1.34 12.36
CA ALA A 125 -2.16 0.06 12.09
C ALA A 125 -1.13 1.02 12.73
N ILE A 126 -0.57 0.66 13.89
CA ILE A 126 0.54 1.41 14.50
C ILE A 126 1.78 1.37 13.58
N PHE A 127 2.05 0.23 12.92
CA PHE A 127 3.12 0.17 11.90
C PHE A 127 2.77 0.99 10.65
N SER A 128 1.51 1.03 10.22
CA SER A 128 1.08 1.89 9.11
C SER A 128 1.30 3.39 9.42
N VAL A 129 1.09 3.82 10.66
CA VAL A 129 1.44 5.18 11.11
C VAL A 129 2.95 5.42 11.00
N LEU A 130 3.79 4.45 11.35
CA LEU A 130 5.24 4.55 11.15
C LEU A 130 5.62 4.68 9.67
N ASP A 131 4.90 4.00 8.76
CA ASP A 131 5.14 4.14 7.33
C ASP A 131 4.69 5.50 6.78
N LEU A 132 3.58 6.06 7.29
CA LEU A 132 3.20 7.45 7.02
C LEU A 132 4.28 8.41 7.53
N MET A 133 4.81 8.20 8.74
CA MET A 133 5.90 9.01 9.26
C MET A 133 7.16 8.92 8.40
N LYS A 134 7.48 7.75 7.81
CA LYS A 134 8.59 7.64 6.85
C LYS A 134 8.32 8.43 5.57
N MET A 135 7.08 8.44 5.08
CA MET A 135 6.68 9.25 3.93
C MET A 135 6.78 10.75 4.25
N ASP A 136 6.36 11.16 5.45
CA ASP A 136 6.53 12.54 5.94
C ASP A 136 8.02 12.91 6.04
N MET A 137 8.86 12.00 6.53
CA MET A 137 10.32 12.19 6.55
C MET A 137 10.90 12.31 5.13
N ALA A 138 10.41 11.52 4.17
CA ALA A 138 10.84 11.63 2.77
C ALA A 138 10.42 12.98 2.16
N ASN A 139 9.17 13.40 2.38
CA ASN A 139 8.67 14.72 1.95
C ASN A 139 9.45 15.87 2.59
N PHE A 140 9.76 15.76 3.89
CA PHE A 140 10.61 16.72 4.60
C PHE A 140 12.02 16.78 4.02
N ALA A 141 12.64 15.63 3.72
CA ALA A 141 13.97 15.57 3.12
C ALA A 141 13.99 16.20 1.72
N VAL A 142 12.98 15.90 0.89
CA VAL A 142 12.82 16.51 -0.45
C VAL A 142 12.66 18.04 -0.34
N SER A 143 11.83 18.51 0.59
CA SER A 143 11.67 19.96 0.83
C SER A 143 12.97 20.62 1.31
N SER A 144 13.73 19.94 2.17
CA SER A 144 14.97 20.47 2.75
C SER A 144 16.11 20.53 1.74
N ILE A 145 16.19 19.59 0.80
CA ILE A 145 17.26 19.53 -0.19
C ILE A 145 16.97 20.38 -1.44
N ARG A 146 15.70 20.69 -1.72
CA ARG A 146 15.26 21.49 -2.88
C ARG A 146 16.01 22.82 -3.05
N PRO A 147 16.27 23.65 -2.02
CA PRO A 147 17.02 24.90 -2.20
C PRO A 147 18.45 24.65 -2.72
N HIS A 148 19.09 23.58 -2.24
CA HIS A 148 20.42 23.20 -2.65
C HIS A 148 20.44 22.64 -4.09
N LEU A 149 19.43 21.85 -4.45
CA LEU A 149 19.24 21.40 -5.83
C LEU A 149 19.05 22.58 -6.79
N MET A 150 18.20 23.54 -6.43
CA MET A 150 18.01 24.75 -7.24
C MET A 150 19.32 25.55 -7.40
N GLN A 151 20.09 25.72 -6.33
CA GLN A 151 21.36 26.45 -6.39
C GLN A 151 22.39 25.77 -7.30
N GLN A 152 22.50 24.44 -7.25
CA GLN A 152 23.47 23.68 -8.05
C GLN A 152 22.98 23.40 -9.48
N SER A 153 21.67 23.43 -9.71
CA SER A 153 21.07 23.09 -11.01
C SER A 153 21.45 24.05 -12.12
N VAL A 154 21.55 25.36 -11.83
CA VAL A 154 21.90 26.38 -12.83
C VAL A 154 23.27 26.09 -13.42
N GLU A 155 24.22 25.71 -12.58
CA GLU A 155 25.59 25.42 -12.99
C GLU A 155 25.68 24.07 -13.73
N TYR A 156 24.94 23.07 -13.26
CA TYR A 156 24.84 21.76 -13.90
C TYR A 156 24.19 21.82 -15.29
N GLU A 157 23.03 22.46 -15.43
CA GLU A 157 22.32 22.63 -16.69
C GLU A 157 23.14 23.43 -17.69
N ARG A 158 23.83 24.48 -17.24
CA ARG A 158 24.72 25.28 -18.08
C ARG A 158 25.89 24.46 -18.62
N ASN A 159 26.55 23.67 -17.78
CA ASN A 159 27.64 22.79 -18.21
C ASN A 159 27.16 21.70 -19.18
N LYS A 160 25.98 21.12 -18.95
CA LYS A 160 25.40 20.12 -19.85
C LYS A 160 24.96 20.70 -21.19
N PHE A 161 24.38 21.90 -21.18
CA PHE A 161 24.01 22.60 -22.41
C PHE A 161 25.26 22.94 -23.23
N GLN A 162 26.33 23.38 -22.56
CA GLN A 162 27.62 23.63 -23.20
C GLN A 162 28.21 22.34 -23.83
N GLU A 163 28.23 21.22 -23.11
CA GLU A 163 28.63 19.92 -23.68
C GLU A 163 27.77 19.51 -24.89
N PHE A 164 26.48 19.83 -24.89
CA PHE A 164 25.58 19.53 -25.99
C PHE A 164 25.87 20.40 -27.22
N LEU A 165 26.11 21.69 -27.02
CA LEU A 165 26.50 22.62 -28.10
C LEU A 165 27.84 22.21 -28.74
N GLU A 166 28.82 21.80 -27.93
CA GLU A 166 30.14 21.35 -28.43
C GLU A 166 30.07 20.03 -29.22
N LYS A 167 29.06 19.19 -28.93
CA LYS A 167 28.84 17.93 -29.63
C LYS A 167 27.98 18.05 -30.88
N GLN A 168 27.33 19.19 -31.12
CA GLN A 168 26.68 19.45 -32.41
C GLN A 168 27.71 20.07 -33.36
N PRO A 169 28.12 19.38 -34.44
CA PRO A 169 28.93 20.02 -35.45
C PRO A 169 28.09 21.11 -36.11
N SER A 170 28.63 22.33 -36.11
CA SER A 170 28.11 23.45 -36.89
C SER A 170 27.87 22.98 -38.33
N LYS A 171 26.61 23.01 -38.77
CA LYS A 171 26.27 22.94 -40.19
C LYS A 171 26.81 24.16 -40.93
#